data_AF-A0A7G1IS69-F1
#
_entry.id   AF-A0A7G1IS69-F1
#
_cell.length_a   1.000
_cell.length_b   1.000
_cell.length_c   1.000
_cell.angle_alpha   90.00
_cell.angle_beta   90.00
_cell.angle_gamma   90.00
#
_symmetry.space_group_name_H-M   'P 1'
#
loop_
_entity.id
_entity.type
_entity.pdbx_description
1 polymer ?
#
loop_
_entity_poly.entity_id
_entity_poly.type
_entity_poly.pdbx_seq_one_letter_code
_entity_poly.pdbx_strand_id
1 'polypeptide(L)' 'MSTKTTAELLAELREKLELAKEPGGEKAAAKRDKKGIPSARARVYDLVDPGTFFEIGALCRTPGDPNALYGDGWSPGTA' A
#
# COMPACT_ATOMS: atom_id res chain seq x y z
N MET A 1 -10.18 12.42 21.14
CA MET A 1 -8.92 11.75 21.52
C MET A 1 -9.18 10.25 21.54
N SER A 2 -8.35 9.44 20.89
CA SER A 2 -8.51 7.97 20.88
C SER A 2 -8.32 7.43 22.30
N THR A 3 -9.15 6.47 22.71
CA THR A 3 -9.01 5.75 23.99
C THR A 3 -7.97 4.62 23.93
N LYS A 4 -7.34 4.42 22.77
CA LYS A 4 -6.35 3.36 22.53
C LYS A 4 -5.00 3.67 23.16
N THR A 5 -4.34 2.63 23.65
CA THR A 5 -2.94 2.65 24.07
C THR A 5 -2.01 2.89 22.88
N THR A 6 -0.78 3.33 23.17
CA THR A 6 0.26 3.48 22.13
C THR A 6 0.55 2.16 21.42
N ALA A 7 0.52 1.03 22.13
CA ALA A 7 0.74 -0.29 21.55
C ALA A 7 -0.36 -0.64 20.52
N GLU A 8 -1.62 -0.36 20.84
CA GLU A 8 -2.75 -0.59 19.93
C GLU A 8 -2.68 0.31 18.69
N LEU A 9 -2.27 1.57 18.85
CA LEU A 9 -2.07 2.49 17.72
C LEU A 9 -0.96 2.00 16.77
N LEU A 10 0.14 1.47 17.32
CA LEU A 10 1.22 0.89 16.53
C LEU A 10 0.78 -0.40 15.81
N ALA A 11 -0.04 -1.23 16.45
CA ALA A 11 -0.61 -2.43 15.82
C ALA A 11 -1.52 -2.06 14.66
N GLU A 12 -2.43 -1.09 14.87
CA GLU A 12 -3.32 -0.58 13.83
C GLU A 12 -2.55 0.05 12.65
N LEU A 13 -1.48 0.78 12.94
CA LEU A 13 -0.62 1.34 11.89
C LEU A 13 0.00 0.24 11.03
N ARG A 14 0.55 -0.81 11.65
CA ARG A 14 1.16 -1.94 10.94
C ARG A 14 0.13 -2.68 10.08
N GLU A 15 -1.06 -2.93 10.61
CA GLU A 15 -2.15 -3.55 9.86
C GLU A 15 -2.53 -2.74 8.62
N LYS A 16 -2.68 -1.41 8.77
CA LYS A 16 -2.98 -0.52 7.64
C LYS A 16 -1.87 -0.49 6.60
N LEU A 17 -0.61 -0.52 7.02
CA LEU A 17 0.53 -0.57 6.11
C LEU A 17 0.59 -1.89 5.34
N GLU A 18 0.28 -3.03 5.98
CA GLU A 18 0.16 -4.31 5.26
C GLU A 18 -0.99 -4.30 4.25
N LEU A 19 -2.16 -3.78 4.63
CA LEU A 19 -3.29 -3.65 3.70
C LEU A 19 -2.97 -2.71 2.52
N ALA A 20 -2.21 -1.66 2.76
CA ALA A 20 -1.78 -0.72 1.71
C ALA A 20 -0.86 -1.34 0.67
N LYS A 21 -0.15 -2.45 0.97
CA LYS A 21 0.71 -3.15 0.00
C LYS A 21 -0.07 -3.78 -1.15
N GLU A 22 -1.28 -4.27 -0.88
CA GLU A 22 -2.18 -4.84 -1.86
C GLU A 22 -3.63 -4.40 -1.62
N PRO A 23 -3.94 -3.12 -1.89
CA PRO A 23 -5.21 -2.55 -1.48
C PRO A 23 -6.39 -3.04 -2.35
N GLY A 24 -6.11 -3.56 -3.55
CA GLY A 24 -7.12 -4.21 -4.40
C GLY A 24 -7.51 -5.62 -3.93
N GLY A 25 -6.82 -6.16 -2.92
CA GLY A 25 -7.05 -7.49 -2.36
C GLY A 25 -6.74 -8.64 -3.33
N GLU A 26 -6.99 -9.86 -2.86
CA GLU A 26 -6.65 -11.11 -3.56
C GLU A 26 -7.29 -11.23 -4.95
N LYS A 27 -8.51 -10.71 -5.13
CA LYS A 27 -9.20 -10.75 -6.43
C LYS A 27 -8.48 -9.90 -7.49
N ALA A 28 -7.99 -8.72 -7.10
CA ALA A 28 -7.25 -7.85 -8.02
C ALA A 28 -5.86 -8.44 -8.31
N ALA A 29 -5.19 -8.98 -7.29
CA ALA A 29 -3.92 -9.69 -7.45
C ALA A 29 -4.06 -10.86 -8.44
N ALA A 30 -4.99 -11.78 -8.19
CA ALA A 30 -5.24 -12.93 -9.07
C ALA A 30 -5.60 -12.51 -10.51
N LYS A 31 -6.29 -11.39 -10.70
CA LYS A 31 -6.59 -10.86 -12.06
C LYS A 31 -5.32 -10.38 -12.77
N ARG A 32 -4.35 -9.80 -12.06
CA ARG A 32 -3.07 -9.37 -12.63
C ARG A 32 -2.15 -10.55 -12.90
N ASP A 33 -2.09 -11.51 -11.97
CA ASP A 33 -1.29 -12.72 -12.11
C ASP A 33 -1.73 -13.54 -13.32
N LYS A 34 -3.05 -13.68 -13.55
CA LYS A 34 -3.60 -14.30 -14.76
C LYS A 34 -3.17 -13.62 -16.07
N LYS A 35 -2.84 -12.33 -16.02
CA LYS A 35 -2.35 -11.56 -17.18
C LYS A 35 -0.82 -11.57 -17.27
N GLY A 36 -0.11 -12.15 -16.30
CA GLY A 36 1.34 -12.09 -16.20
C GLY A 36 1.88 -10.67 -15.98
N ILE A 37 1.08 -9.78 -15.38
CA ILE A 37 1.47 -8.38 -15.16
C ILE A 37 1.91 -8.21 -13.70
N PRO A 38 3.15 -7.75 -13.43
CA PRO A 38 3.61 -7.48 -12.08
C PRO A 38 2.82 -6.32 -11.44
N SER A 39 2.78 -6.29 -10.10
CA SER A 39 2.15 -5.19 -9.38
C SER A 39 2.92 -3.88 -9.57
N ALA A 40 2.29 -2.75 -9.24
CA ALA A 40 2.96 -1.45 -9.31
C ALA A 40 4.23 -1.41 -8.43
N ARG A 41 4.15 -1.89 -7.19
CA ARG A 41 5.31 -1.98 -6.28
C ARG A 41 6.36 -2.96 -6.76
N ALA A 42 5.96 -4.12 -7.30
CA ALA A 42 6.92 -5.08 -7.84
C ALA A 42 7.78 -4.44 -8.94
N ARG A 43 7.16 -3.69 -9.85
CA ARG A 43 7.90 -2.94 -10.90
C ARG A 43 8.88 -1.90 -10.35
N VAL A 44 8.54 -1.26 -9.22
CA VAL A 44 9.46 -0.32 -8.56
C VAL A 44 10.64 -1.07 -7.95
N TYR A 45 10.37 -2.15 -7.21
CA TYR A 45 11.42 -2.96 -6.58
C TYR A 45 12.34 -3.65 -7.61
N ASP A 46 11.84 -3.99 -8.79
CA ASP A 46 12.65 -4.53 -9.88
C ASP A 46 13.56 -3.45 -10.53
N LEU A 47 13.22 -2.17 -10.38
CA LEU A 47 13.93 -1.06 -11.01
C LEU A 47 15.00 -0.43 -10.12
N VAL A 48 14.77 -0.39 -8.81
CA VAL A 48 15.60 0.33 -7.84
C VAL A 48 16.49 -0.63 -7.05
N ASP A 49 17.58 -0.10 -6.50
CA ASP A 49 18.47 -0.91 -5.67
C ASP A 49 17.72 -1.47 -4.44
N PRO A 50 17.93 -2.75 -4.08
CA PRO A 50 17.24 -3.35 -2.96
C PRO A 50 17.44 -2.55 -1.66
N GLY A 51 16.34 -2.16 -1.04
CA GLY A 51 16.34 -1.42 0.23
C GLY A 51 16.53 0.10 0.13
N THR A 52 16.63 0.67 -1.08
CA THR A 52 16.73 2.15 -1.24
C THR A 52 15.38 2.83 -1.37
N PHE A 53 14.36 2.11 -1.85
CA PHE A 53 13.04 2.68 -2.06
C PHE A 53 12.35 3.09 -0.75
N PHE A 54 12.02 4.39 -0.66
CA PHE A 54 11.22 4.95 0.42
C PHE A 54 9.86 5.41 -0.11
N GLU A 55 8.80 4.65 0.21
CA GLU A 55 7.45 4.93 -0.25
C GLU A 55 6.81 6.13 0.48
N ILE A 56 6.24 7.05 -0.28
CA ILE A 56 5.54 8.23 0.23
C ILE A 56 4.05 8.07 -0.10
N GLY A 57 3.17 8.44 0.84
CA GLY A 57 1.72 8.43 0.58
C GLY A 57 1.06 7.05 0.57
N ALA A 58 1.69 6.02 1.15
CA ALA A 58 1.13 4.67 1.21
C ALA A 58 -0.28 4.60 1.84
N LEU A 59 -0.59 5.51 2.78
CA LEU A 59 -1.89 5.58 3.46
C LEU A 59 -2.82 6.68 2.90
N CYS A 60 -2.43 7.35 1.80
CA CYS A 60 -3.30 8.31 1.13
C CYS A 60 -4.55 7.59 0.59
N ARG A 61 -5.67 8.31 0.60
CA ARG A 61 -6.96 7.87 0.05
C ARG A 61 -7.61 9.05 -0.65
N THR A 62 -8.36 8.77 -1.71
CA THR A 62 -9.16 9.78 -2.41
C THR A 62 -10.09 10.50 -1.42
N PRO A 63 -9.98 11.83 -1.25
CA PRO A 63 -10.87 12.56 -0.35
C PRO A 63 -12.32 12.47 -0.82
N GLY A 64 -13.24 12.22 0.12
CA GLY A 64 -14.68 12.18 -0.16
C GLY A 64 -15.22 10.83 -0.67
N ASP A 65 -14.36 9.85 -0.97
CA ASP A 65 -14.79 8.49 -1.31
C ASP A 65 -14.64 7.54 -0.09
N PRO A 66 -15.75 7.01 0.47
CA PRO A 66 -15.69 6.07 1.59
C PRO A 66 -15.07 4.72 1.21
N ASN A 67 -15.03 4.36 -0.08
CA ASN A 67 -14.47 3.12 -0.59
C ASN A 67 -13.04 3.29 -1.14
N ALA A 68 -12.44 4.46 -0.94
CA ALA A 68 -11.10 4.75 -1.41
C ALA A 68 -10.07 3.76 -0.87
N LEU A 69 -9.31 3.19 -1.79
CA LEU A 69 -8.21 2.28 -1.50
C LEU A 69 -6.97 3.05 -1.02
N TYR A 70 -6.19 2.43 -0.14
CA TYR A 70 -4.91 2.99 0.29
C TYR A 70 -3.93 3.12 -0.88
N GLY A 71 -3.14 4.19 -0.89
CA GLY A 71 -2.21 4.55 -1.96
C GLY A 71 -2.89 5.17 -3.19
N ASP A 72 -4.23 5.24 -3.25
CA ASP A 72 -4.97 5.84 -4.37
C ASP A 72 -4.60 5.27 -5.75
N GLY A 73 -4.20 4.00 -5.78
CA GLY A 73 -3.73 3.32 -7.00
C GLY A 73 -2.32 3.73 -7.47
N TRP A 74 -1.60 4.50 -6.68
CA TRP A 74 -0.24 4.99 -6.96
C TRP A 74 0.74 4.56 -5.86
N SER A 75 2.03 4.48 -6.19
CA SER A 75 3.11 4.13 -5.25
C SER A 75 4.31 5.04 -5.48
N PRO A 76 4.21 6.35 -5.14
CA PRO A 76 5.33 7.28 -5.28
C PRO A 76 6.39 7.06 -4.20
N GLY A 77 7.61 7.48 -4.49
CA GLY A 77 8.70 7.44 -3.52
C GLY A 77 10.00 7.95 -4.12
N THR A 78 11.05 7.96 -3.30
CA THR A 78 12.42 8.28 -3.70
C THR A 78 13.28 7.02 -3.59
N ALA A 79 14.30 6.91 -4.43
CA ALA A 79 15.27 5.80 -4.44
C ALA A 79 16.67 6.31 -4.75
#